data_AF-A0A179HWX5-F1
#
_entry.id   AF-A0A179HWX5-F1
#
_cell.length_a   1.000
_cell.length_b   1.000
_cell.length_c   1.000
_cell.angle_alpha   90.00
_cell.angle_beta   90.00
_cell.angle_gamma   90.00
#
_symmetry.space_group_name_H-M   'P 1'
#
loop_
_entity.id
_entity.type
_entity.pdbx_description
1 polymer ?
#
loop_
_entity_poly.entity_id
_entity_poly.type
_entity_poly.pdbx_seq_one_letter_code
_entity_poly.pdbx_strand_id
1 'polypeptide(L)'
;MATIRDNPFELPKLRVSFGFENDTRFLGFDDNVAGTYLSHQLPSRAHWTIPDLPTEPIVTPLQVHYPHFSTSAVHSGIVDCVAFYGDQILSRACHDNVIVLWRIEGFSSDGPPPAPSTAPTLQNVVPTSNEDPGRLTRSAFVPATSPICPAQYTRLLEFHTPSCGPQFFMRFKLHHVPGQNPVLAFCNAAGNIFFWDLKRLTVYRDIIGTLRDARRDKSKVVQLPNWLKPVVPRQRSDAVGRFRNAGSDRDSTASGQTGHVEGTDFSPETLESWASRYSLEDPQEPLRAHKTESSSANFVGRQAAWSPGGECV
;
A
#
# COMPACT_ATOMS: atom_id res chain seq x y z
N MET A 1 6.64 -42.16 14.38
CA MET A 1 7.07 -41.45 13.15
C MET A 1 5.82 -40.94 12.45
N ALA A 2 5.42 -39.70 12.74
CA ALA A 2 4.30 -39.04 12.05
C ALA A 2 4.90 -38.21 10.91
N THR A 3 4.60 -38.60 9.68
CA THR A 3 4.99 -37.87 8.47
C THR A 3 4.13 -36.61 8.35
N ILE A 4 4.75 -35.46 8.63
CA ILE A 4 4.25 -34.14 8.27
C ILE A 4 4.27 -34.08 6.74
N ARG A 5 3.09 -34.07 6.11
CA ARG A 5 2.94 -33.68 4.71
C ARG A 5 2.79 -32.17 4.69
N ASP A 6 3.93 -31.47 4.61
CA ASP A 6 3.95 -30.07 4.19
C ASP A 6 3.49 -30.04 2.73
N ASN A 7 2.28 -29.54 2.50
CA ASN A 7 1.76 -29.29 1.16
C ASN A 7 2.07 -27.82 0.81
N PRO A 8 3.04 -27.53 -0.06
CA PRO A 8 3.55 -26.17 -0.28
C PRO A 8 2.63 -25.27 -1.12
N PHE A 9 1.39 -25.70 -1.42
CA PHE A 9 0.46 -25.01 -2.30
C PHE A 9 -0.94 -24.82 -1.68
N GLU A 10 -1.01 -24.42 -0.41
CA GLU A 10 -2.25 -23.84 0.12
C GLU A 10 -2.43 -22.45 -0.52
N LEU A 11 -3.09 -22.42 -1.69
CA LEU A 11 -3.59 -21.18 -2.26
C LEU A 11 -4.57 -20.58 -1.25
N PRO A 12 -4.53 -19.25 -0.99
CA PRO A 12 -5.53 -18.64 -0.13
C PRO A 12 -6.93 -18.98 -0.68
N LYS A 13 -7.80 -19.52 0.18
CA LYS A 13 -9.21 -19.82 -0.15
C LYS A 13 -10.00 -18.57 -0.54
N LEU A 14 -9.41 -17.40 -0.30
CA LEU A 14 -9.94 -16.10 -0.68
C LEU A 14 -9.24 -15.56 -1.92
N ARG A 15 -10.00 -15.13 -2.91
CA ARG A 15 -9.50 -14.34 -4.04
C ARG A 15 -10.11 -12.95 -4.03
N VAL A 16 -9.27 -11.95 -4.28
CA VAL A 16 -9.75 -10.64 -4.72
C VAL A 16 -9.83 -10.69 -6.23
N SER A 17 -10.97 -10.33 -6.80
CA SER A 17 -11.09 -10.09 -8.23
C SER A 17 -11.56 -8.67 -8.50
N PHE A 18 -11.17 -8.16 -9.67
CA PHE A 18 -11.74 -6.96 -10.25
C PHE A 18 -12.85 -7.42 -11.20
N GLY A 19 -14.06 -6.91 -10.98
CA GLY A 19 -15.10 -6.97 -12.00
C GLY A 19 -15.06 -5.66 -12.78
N PHE A 20 -14.83 -5.73 -14.08
CA PHE A 20 -15.45 -4.75 -14.97
C PHE A 20 -16.94 -5.08 -14.90
N GLU A 21 -17.78 -4.15 -14.47
CA GLU A 21 -19.22 -4.41 -14.41
C GLU A 21 -19.70 -4.82 -15.80
N ASN A 22 -20.57 -5.83 -15.84
CA ASN A 22 -21.09 -6.48 -17.05
C ASN A 22 -21.54 -5.45 -18.11
N ASP A 23 -20.69 -5.24 -19.11
CA ASP A 23 -21.17 -4.85 -20.43
C ASP A 23 -20.76 -6.00 -21.36
N THR A 24 -21.76 -6.73 -21.84
CA THR A 24 -21.63 -7.90 -22.72
C THR A 24 -21.14 -7.50 -24.10
N ARG A 25 -19.91 -6.98 -24.20
CA ARG A 25 -19.16 -6.95 -25.44
C ARG A 25 -17.86 -7.69 -25.21
N PHE A 26 -17.85 -8.94 -25.68
CA PHE A 26 -16.62 -9.63 -26.02
C PHE A 26 -15.78 -8.67 -26.88
N LEU A 27 -14.64 -8.22 -26.37
CA LEU A 27 -13.64 -7.57 -27.20
C LEU A 27 -13.29 -8.57 -28.31
N GLY A 28 -13.58 -8.19 -29.55
CA GLY A 28 -13.20 -8.98 -30.71
C GLY A 28 -11.68 -9.05 -30.78
N PHE A 29 -11.17 -10.10 -31.42
CA PHE A 29 -9.72 -10.36 -31.56
C PHE A 29 -8.94 -9.22 -32.27
N ASP A 30 -9.64 -8.19 -32.78
CA ASP A 30 -9.09 -7.05 -33.51
C ASP A 30 -9.38 -5.67 -32.87
N ASP A 31 -9.94 -5.60 -31.65
CA ASP A 31 -10.28 -4.31 -31.02
C ASP A 31 -9.05 -3.60 -30.44
N ASN A 32 -8.39 -2.83 -31.29
CA ASN A 32 -7.32 -1.91 -30.95
C ASN A 32 -7.93 -0.57 -30.49
N VAL A 33 -8.22 -0.41 -29.19
CA VAL A 33 -8.74 0.86 -28.66
C VAL A 33 -7.92 1.34 -27.46
N ALA A 34 -6.94 2.19 -27.78
CA ALA A 34 -6.39 3.16 -26.86
C ALA A 34 -7.40 4.29 -26.65
N GLY A 35 -7.97 4.38 -25.45
CA GLY A 35 -8.59 5.58 -24.92
C GLY A 35 -9.98 5.94 -25.46
N THR A 36 -10.75 6.51 -24.53
CA THR A 36 -12.03 7.22 -24.72
C THR A 36 -13.31 6.37 -24.57
N TYR A 37 -14.18 6.82 -23.67
CA TYR A 37 -15.52 6.34 -23.29
C TYR A 37 -15.63 5.20 -22.26
N LEU A 38 -15.37 5.52 -20.99
CA LEU A 38 -16.13 4.97 -19.83
C LEU A 38 -16.12 6.00 -18.68
N SER A 39 -16.72 7.18 -18.92
CA SER A 39 -17.19 8.03 -17.83
C SER A 39 -18.59 7.53 -17.46
N HIS A 40 -18.82 7.20 -16.19
CA HIS A 40 -20.00 6.54 -15.61
C HIS A 40 -19.96 5.00 -15.64
N GLN A 41 -19.08 4.42 -14.83
CA GLN A 41 -19.34 3.30 -13.90
C GLN A 41 -17.99 2.94 -13.25
N LEU A 42 -17.83 3.18 -11.95
CA LEU A 42 -16.57 2.91 -11.25
C LEU A 42 -16.36 1.39 -11.08
N PRO A 43 -15.16 0.85 -11.31
CA PRO A 43 -14.90 -0.58 -11.10
C PRO A 43 -15.12 -0.94 -9.63
N SER A 44 -16.01 -1.90 -9.38
CA SER A 44 -16.24 -2.43 -8.04
C SER A 44 -15.19 -3.49 -7.71
N ARG A 45 -14.62 -3.40 -6.51
CA ARG A 45 -13.70 -4.41 -5.94
C ARG A 45 -14.53 -5.49 -5.31
N ALA A 46 -14.15 -6.74 -5.49
CA ALA A 46 -14.90 -7.86 -4.95
C ALA A 46 -13.96 -8.89 -4.30
N HIS A 47 -14.32 -9.33 -3.10
CA HIS A 47 -13.68 -10.41 -2.35
C HIS A 47 -14.57 -11.64 -2.39
N TRP A 48 -14.01 -12.73 -2.89
CA TRP A 48 -14.70 -13.97 -3.12
C TRP A 48 -14.09 -15.08 -2.28
N THR A 49 -14.95 -15.81 -1.60
CA THR A 49 -14.57 -17.07 -0.96
C THR A 49 -14.76 -18.19 -1.99
N ILE A 50 -13.69 -18.91 -2.28
CA ILE A 50 -13.75 -20.07 -3.17
C ILE A 50 -14.15 -21.28 -2.33
N PRO A 51 -15.23 -22.00 -2.67
CA PRO A 51 -15.58 -23.24 -2.00
C PRO A 51 -14.50 -24.31 -2.22
N ASP A 52 -14.42 -25.29 -1.33
CA ASP A 52 -13.50 -26.41 -1.53
C ASP A 52 -13.78 -27.08 -2.88
N LEU A 53 -12.73 -27.19 -3.70
CA LEU A 53 -12.85 -27.73 -5.05
C LEU A 53 -12.95 -29.26 -4.98
N PRO A 54 -13.83 -29.88 -5.76
CA PRO A 54 -13.89 -31.33 -5.85
C PRO A 54 -12.58 -31.88 -6.42
N THR A 55 -12.14 -33.00 -5.88
CA THR A 55 -10.97 -33.75 -6.39
C THR A 55 -11.31 -34.57 -7.63
N GLU A 56 -12.59 -34.80 -7.87
CA GLU A 56 -13.11 -35.52 -9.03
C GLU A 56 -13.29 -34.59 -10.24
N PRO A 57 -13.19 -35.11 -11.48
CA PRO A 57 -13.45 -34.32 -12.68
C PRO A 57 -14.86 -33.70 -12.66
N ILE A 58 -14.92 -32.39 -12.86
CA ILE A 58 -16.18 -31.66 -13.04
C ILE A 58 -16.37 -31.28 -14.49
N VAL A 59 -17.59 -31.50 -14.99
CA VAL A 59 -18.01 -31.07 -16.34
C VAL A 59 -18.64 -29.68 -16.34
N THR A 60 -18.99 -29.18 -15.15
CA THR A 60 -19.57 -27.85 -14.96
C THR A 60 -18.77 -27.11 -13.89
N PRO A 61 -18.25 -25.91 -14.18
CA PRO A 61 -17.49 -25.14 -13.20
C PRO A 61 -18.40 -24.72 -12.04
N LEU A 62 -17.83 -24.68 -10.83
CA LEU A 62 -18.50 -24.09 -9.67
C LEU A 62 -18.75 -22.60 -9.92
N GLN A 63 -20.01 -22.19 -9.84
CA GLN A 63 -20.41 -20.80 -10.02
C GLN A 63 -20.60 -20.11 -8.67
N VAL A 64 -19.89 -19.01 -8.46
CA VAL A 64 -20.06 -18.11 -7.30
C VAL A 64 -20.63 -16.80 -7.82
N HIS A 65 -21.89 -16.50 -7.48
CA HIS A 65 -22.61 -15.36 -8.03
C HIS A 65 -22.34 -14.04 -7.32
N TYR A 66 -22.13 -14.08 -6.00
CA TYR A 66 -22.02 -12.88 -5.17
C TYR A 66 -20.74 -12.87 -4.34
N PRO A 67 -20.03 -11.73 -4.28
CA PRO A 67 -18.86 -11.59 -3.43
C PRO A 67 -19.28 -11.37 -1.97
N HIS A 68 -18.47 -11.86 -1.05
CA HIS A 68 -18.66 -11.65 0.39
C HIS A 68 -18.34 -10.22 0.83
N PHE A 69 -17.48 -9.52 0.10
CA PHE A 69 -17.32 -8.08 0.26
C PHE A 69 -17.17 -7.43 -1.11
N SER A 70 -17.80 -6.27 -1.29
CA SER A 70 -17.61 -5.48 -2.48
C SER A 70 -17.64 -4.00 -2.17
N THR A 71 -16.70 -3.23 -2.74
CA THR A 71 -16.65 -1.78 -2.59
C THR A 71 -16.18 -1.07 -3.86
N SER A 72 -16.74 0.09 -4.17
CA SER A 72 -16.18 1.07 -5.12
C SER A 72 -15.76 2.38 -4.44
N ALA A 73 -15.78 2.43 -3.11
CA ALA A 73 -15.61 3.67 -2.34
C ALA A 73 -14.17 3.93 -1.85
N VAL A 74 -13.25 2.96 -2.04
CA VAL A 74 -11.86 3.13 -1.60
C VAL A 74 -11.08 4.04 -2.55
N HIS A 75 -11.41 4.09 -3.84
CA HIS A 75 -10.72 4.93 -4.82
C HIS A 75 -11.73 5.60 -5.74
N SER A 76 -11.39 6.78 -6.24
CA SER A 76 -12.18 7.48 -7.25
C SER A 76 -11.79 7.09 -8.68
N GLY A 77 -10.62 6.47 -8.87
CA GLY A 77 -10.10 6.04 -10.17
C GLY A 77 -10.25 4.54 -10.49
N ILE A 78 -9.79 4.16 -11.69
CA ILE A 78 -9.72 2.75 -12.12
C ILE A 78 -8.63 2.03 -11.34
N VAL A 79 -9.02 0.99 -10.63
CA VAL A 79 -8.14 0.18 -9.80
C VAL A 79 -7.40 -0.83 -10.67
N ASP A 80 -6.07 -0.75 -10.69
CA ASP A 80 -5.23 -1.55 -11.61
C ASP A 80 -4.23 -2.46 -10.90
N CYS A 81 -4.13 -2.38 -9.56
CA CYS A 81 -3.33 -3.30 -8.77
C CYS A 81 -3.89 -3.41 -7.33
N VAL A 82 -4.07 -4.65 -6.87
CA VAL A 82 -4.52 -5.02 -5.53
C VAL A 82 -3.71 -6.21 -5.04
N ALA A 83 -3.37 -6.25 -3.75
CA ALA A 83 -2.74 -7.39 -3.12
C ALA A 83 -3.11 -7.46 -1.63
N PHE A 84 -3.07 -8.66 -1.05
CA PHE A 84 -3.16 -8.83 0.40
C PHE A 84 -1.81 -8.55 1.09
N TYR A 85 -1.90 -8.07 2.32
CA TYR A 85 -0.83 -8.00 3.30
C TYR A 85 -1.37 -8.53 4.63
N GLY A 86 -1.22 -9.84 4.85
CA GLY A 86 -2.02 -10.54 5.86
C GLY A 86 -3.51 -10.36 5.56
N ASP A 87 -4.29 -9.95 6.55
CA ASP A 87 -5.73 -9.66 6.41
C ASP A 87 -6.02 -8.23 5.90
N GLN A 88 -4.98 -7.43 5.69
CA GLN A 88 -5.09 -6.09 5.13
C GLN A 88 -4.93 -6.12 3.60
N ILE A 89 -5.29 -5.02 2.95
CA ILE A 89 -5.32 -4.90 1.50
C ILE A 89 -4.50 -3.67 1.10
N LEU A 90 -3.56 -3.88 0.20
CA LEU A 90 -2.91 -2.84 -0.57
C LEU A 90 -3.61 -2.69 -1.91
N SER A 91 -3.84 -1.46 -2.33
CA SER A 91 -4.43 -1.21 -3.64
C SER A 91 -4.10 0.17 -4.18
N ARG A 92 -4.05 0.30 -5.50
CA ARG A 92 -3.90 1.59 -6.17
C ARG A 92 -4.93 1.76 -7.27
N ALA A 93 -5.10 3.01 -7.69
CA ALA A 93 -5.88 3.36 -8.87
C ALA A 93 -5.13 4.33 -9.78
N CYS A 94 -5.65 4.52 -10.98
CA CYS A 94 -5.26 5.62 -11.85
C CYS A 94 -5.63 6.97 -11.21
N HIS A 95 -4.86 8.02 -11.49
CA HIS A 95 -5.05 9.40 -10.99
C HIS A 95 -4.85 9.65 -9.49
N ASP A 96 -4.88 8.64 -8.63
CA ASP A 96 -4.81 8.84 -7.17
C ASP A 96 -3.39 9.19 -6.68
N ASN A 97 -2.33 8.87 -7.45
CA ASN A 97 -0.92 9.00 -7.04
C ASN A 97 -0.61 8.45 -5.64
N VAL A 98 -1.37 7.44 -5.19
CA VAL A 98 -1.15 6.74 -3.94
C VAL A 98 -1.37 5.24 -4.08
N ILE A 99 -0.66 4.47 -3.27
CA ILE A 99 -1.05 3.10 -2.90
C ILE A 99 -1.69 3.19 -1.52
N VAL A 100 -2.87 2.62 -1.35
CA VAL A 100 -3.64 2.68 -0.11
C VAL A 100 -3.54 1.33 0.60
N LEU A 101 -3.16 1.35 1.87
CA LEU A 101 -3.35 0.25 2.81
C LEU A 101 -4.68 0.45 3.52
N TRP A 102 -5.54 -0.55 3.47
CA TRP A 102 -6.85 -0.53 4.10
C TRP A 102 -7.24 -1.94 4.56
N ARG A 103 -8.33 -2.06 5.31
CA ARG A 103 -8.85 -3.35 5.73
C ARG A 103 -10.36 -3.41 5.59
N ILE A 104 -10.88 -4.62 5.46
CA ILE A 104 -12.30 -4.92 5.59
C ILE A 104 -12.57 -5.09 7.09
N GLU A 105 -13.54 -4.35 7.63
CA GLU A 105 -13.91 -4.51 9.04
C GLU A 105 -14.55 -5.89 9.24
N GLY A 106 -14.24 -6.53 10.39
CA GLY A 106 -14.72 -7.87 10.74
C GLY A 106 -14.11 -9.03 9.95
N PHE A 107 -13.30 -8.78 8.91
CA PHE A 107 -12.61 -9.84 8.19
C PHE A 107 -11.42 -10.37 9.00
N SER A 108 -11.31 -11.69 9.10
CA SER A 108 -10.14 -12.38 9.63
C SER A 108 -9.95 -13.73 8.91
N SER A 109 -8.73 -14.04 8.50
CA SER A 109 -8.41 -15.33 7.86
C SER A 109 -8.25 -16.49 8.85
N ASP A 110 -8.11 -16.20 10.15
CA ASP A 110 -8.08 -17.22 11.22
C ASP A 110 -9.47 -17.84 11.45
N GLY A 111 -10.53 -17.15 11.01
CA GLY A 111 -11.91 -17.63 11.10
C GLY A 111 -12.29 -18.61 9.99
N PRO A 112 -13.38 -19.36 10.16
CA PRO A 112 -13.90 -20.19 9.08
C PRO A 112 -14.31 -19.31 7.88
N PRO A 113 -14.06 -19.75 6.63
CA PRO A 113 -14.52 -19.03 5.45
C PRO A 113 -16.05 -18.86 5.47
N PRO A 114 -16.58 -17.69 5.08
CA PRO A 114 -18.02 -17.46 5.08
C PRO A 114 -18.72 -18.34 4.04
N ALA A 115 -19.88 -18.90 4.41
CA ALA A 115 -20.67 -19.72 3.49
C ALA A 115 -21.16 -18.90 2.29
N PRO A 116 -21.31 -19.48 1.08
CA PRO A 116 -21.80 -18.74 -0.09
C PRO A 116 -23.14 -18.04 0.12
N SER A 117 -24.01 -18.61 0.96
CA SER A 117 -25.33 -18.06 1.30
C SER A 117 -25.28 -16.77 2.15
N THR A 118 -24.13 -16.43 2.74
CA THR A 118 -23.98 -15.20 3.53
C THR A 118 -23.52 -14.01 2.69
N ALA A 119 -23.21 -14.22 1.40
CA ALA A 119 -22.81 -13.15 0.50
C ALA A 119 -23.98 -12.13 0.33
N PRO A 120 -23.72 -10.81 0.50
CA PRO A 120 -24.75 -9.79 0.36
C PRO A 120 -25.27 -9.69 -1.08
N THR A 121 -26.60 -9.62 -1.22
CA THR A 121 -27.30 -9.40 -2.50
C THR A 121 -27.76 -7.95 -2.64
N LEU A 122 -28.02 -7.52 -3.88
CA LEU A 122 -28.51 -6.15 -4.19
C LEU A 122 -29.88 -5.85 -3.56
N GLN A 123 -30.70 -6.86 -3.27
CA GLN A 123 -32.04 -6.71 -2.69
C GLN A 123 -32.03 -6.48 -1.17
N ASN A 124 -30.94 -6.85 -0.48
CA ASN A 124 -30.85 -6.72 0.98
C ASN A 124 -30.46 -5.31 1.46
N VAL A 125 -30.20 -4.38 0.54
CA VAL A 125 -29.90 -2.98 0.85
C VAL A 125 -31.02 -2.14 0.26
N VAL A 126 -32.07 -1.87 1.05
CA VAL A 126 -33.09 -0.88 0.67
C VAL A 126 -32.45 0.49 0.86
N PRO A 127 -32.17 1.26 -0.20
CA PRO A 127 -31.57 2.59 -0.03
C PRO A 127 -32.61 3.49 0.62
N THR A 128 -32.33 3.98 1.83
CA THR A 128 -33.20 4.99 2.47
C THR A 128 -33.06 6.37 1.81
N SER A 129 -31.99 6.58 1.03
CA SER A 129 -31.77 7.77 0.19
C SER A 129 -30.76 7.50 -0.93
N ASN A 130 -30.76 8.33 -1.98
CA ASN A 130 -29.82 8.22 -3.11
C ASN A 130 -28.36 8.54 -2.73
N GLU A 131 -28.12 9.12 -1.56
CA GLU A 131 -26.80 9.61 -1.10
C GLU A 131 -26.13 8.67 -0.09
N ASP A 132 -26.71 7.50 0.18
CA ASP A 132 -26.19 6.59 1.20
C ASP A 132 -24.85 5.93 0.77
N PRO A 133 -23.72 6.18 1.49
CA PRO A 133 -22.45 5.50 1.26
C PRO A 133 -22.56 3.97 1.33
N GLY A 134 -23.58 3.45 2.01
CA GLY A 134 -23.93 2.02 2.07
C GLY A 134 -24.32 1.41 0.72
N ARG A 135 -24.52 2.20 -0.34
CA ARG A 135 -24.72 1.66 -1.71
C ARG A 135 -23.43 1.20 -2.37
N LEU A 136 -22.31 1.85 -2.05
CA LEU A 136 -21.04 1.59 -2.72
C LEU A 136 -20.25 0.46 -2.05
N THR A 137 -20.61 0.08 -0.83
CA THR A 137 -19.96 -1.00 -0.08
C THR A 137 -20.98 -1.98 0.49
N ARG A 138 -20.70 -3.27 0.34
CA ARG A 138 -21.45 -4.36 0.96
C ARG A 138 -20.48 -5.38 1.55
N SER A 139 -20.82 -5.92 2.72
CA SER A 139 -19.97 -6.85 3.45
C SER A 139 -20.80 -7.95 4.13
N ALA A 140 -20.31 -9.18 4.06
CA ALA A 140 -20.78 -10.32 4.85
C ALA A 140 -20.11 -10.38 6.23
N PHE A 141 -19.05 -9.59 6.44
CA PHE A 141 -18.19 -9.66 7.64
C PHE A 141 -18.67 -8.75 8.77
N VAL A 142 -19.41 -7.68 8.46
CA VAL A 142 -19.99 -6.75 9.43
C VAL A 142 -21.40 -6.34 8.97
N PRO A 143 -22.41 -6.33 9.86
CA PRO A 143 -23.76 -5.84 9.53
C PRO A 143 -23.73 -4.38 9.07
N ALA A 144 -24.50 -4.04 8.04
CA ALA A 144 -24.55 -2.68 7.46
C ALA A 144 -25.01 -1.58 8.43
N THR A 145 -25.59 -1.95 9.58
CA THR A 145 -26.20 -1.02 10.54
C THR A 145 -25.92 -1.48 11.97
N SER A 146 -24.68 -1.36 12.42
CA SER A 146 -24.39 -1.33 13.86
C SER A 146 -24.05 0.10 14.27
N PRO A 147 -24.72 0.69 15.28
CA PRO A 147 -24.35 2.00 15.82
C PRO A 147 -22.94 2.02 16.44
N ILE A 148 -22.30 0.85 16.59
CA ILE A 148 -20.97 0.68 17.19
C ILE A 148 -19.86 0.66 16.12
N CYS A 149 -20.17 0.36 14.84
CA CYS A 149 -19.19 0.39 13.75
C CYS A 149 -19.88 0.69 12.41
N PRO A 150 -20.00 1.97 12.00
CA PRO A 150 -20.71 2.33 10.78
C PRO A 150 -19.92 2.02 9.49
N ALA A 151 -18.60 1.80 9.58
CA ALA A 151 -17.75 1.59 8.42
C ALA A 151 -17.55 0.10 8.12
N GLN A 152 -17.78 -0.33 6.88
CA GLN A 152 -17.50 -1.70 6.43
C GLN A 152 -16.03 -1.92 6.02
N TYR A 153 -15.26 -0.83 5.92
CA TYR A 153 -13.82 -0.83 5.65
C TYR A 153 -13.18 0.40 6.28
N THR A 154 -11.87 0.34 6.52
CA THR A 154 -11.09 1.47 7.06
C THR A 154 -9.82 1.65 6.26
N ARG A 155 -9.54 2.89 5.80
CA ARG A 155 -8.24 3.28 5.26
C ARG A 155 -7.26 3.43 6.42
N LEU A 156 -6.09 2.82 6.30
CA LEU A 156 -5.09 2.76 7.36
C LEU A 156 -3.89 3.66 7.06
N LEU A 157 -3.44 3.69 5.80
CA LEU A 157 -2.25 4.42 5.39
C LEU A 157 -2.23 4.65 3.88
N GLU A 158 -1.58 5.72 3.45
CA GLU A 158 -1.32 6.01 2.03
C GLU A 158 0.18 6.10 1.76
N PHE A 159 0.61 5.57 0.62
CA PHE A 159 2.00 5.64 0.15
C PHE A 159 2.05 6.49 -1.11
N HIS A 160 2.79 7.58 -1.06
CA HIS A 160 2.84 8.57 -2.14
C HIS A 160 3.57 8.05 -3.38
N THR A 161 2.88 7.97 -4.51
CA THR A 161 3.40 7.52 -5.82
C THR A 161 3.25 8.63 -6.86
N PRO A 162 4.05 9.71 -6.78
CA PRO A 162 3.90 10.87 -7.66
C PRO A 162 4.18 10.54 -9.12
N SER A 163 3.73 11.42 -10.00
CA SER A 163 4.03 11.37 -11.44
C SER A 163 3.56 10.08 -12.11
N CYS A 164 2.38 9.57 -11.73
CA CYS A 164 1.71 8.50 -12.48
C CYS A 164 0.81 9.06 -13.59
N GLY A 165 0.25 10.27 -13.40
CA GLY A 165 -0.61 10.92 -14.41
C GLY A 165 -1.82 10.05 -14.77
N PRO A 166 -2.20 9.95 -16.06
CA PRO A 166 -3.28 9.08 -16.52
C PRO A 166 -2.84 7.61 -16.73
N GLN A 167 -1.61 7.25 -16.37
CA GLN A 167 -1.13 5.89 -16.58
C GLN A 167 -1.78 4.92 -15.59
N PHE A 168 -2.39 3.89 -16.16
CA PHE A 168 -2.89 2.71 -15.48
C PHE A 168 -2.09 1.48 -15.93
N PHE A 169 -2.40 0.32 -15.36
CA PHE A 169 -1.66 -0.92 -15.53
C PHE A 169 -0.20 -0.79 -15.06
N MET A 170 -0.01 -0.25 -13.86
CA MET A 170 1.30 -0.23 -13.19
C MET A 170 1.15 -0.88 -11.83
N ARG A 171 1.94 -1.90 -11.54
CA ARG A 171 1.72 -2.77 -10.38
C ARG A 171 2.83 -2.61 -9.37
N PHE A 172 2.44 -2.47 -8.10
CA PHE A 172 3.37 -2.57 -6.98
C PHE A 172 3.63 -4.04 -6.64
N LYS A 173 4.69 -4.30 -5.88
CA LYS A 173 4.82 -5.59 -5.19
C LYS A 173 5.40 -5.45 -3.79
N LEU A 174 4.77 -6.16 -2.88
CA LEU A 174 5.23 -6.34 -1.50
C LEU A 174 6.12 -7.59 -1.42
N HIS A 175 7.31 -7.40 -0.88
CA HIS A 175 8.13 -8.47 -0.31
C HIS A 175 7.61 -8.78 1.08
N HIS A 176 7.12 -9.99 1.31
CA HIS A 176 6.55 -10.40 2.61
C HIS A 176 6.90 -11.86 2.86
N VAL A 177 8.08 -12.07 3.45
CA VAL A 177 8.65 -13.38 3.74
C VAL A 177 8.94 -13.46 5.25
N PRO A 178 8.61 -14.57 5.93
CA PRO A 178 8.89 -14.74 7.36
C PRO A 178 10.36 -14.48 7.71
N GLY A 179 10.60 -13.76 8.82
CA GLY A 179 11.95 -13.42 9.28
C GLY A 179 12.62 -12.26 8.54
N GLN A 180 11.96 -11.65 7.54
CA GLN A 180 12.47 -10.50 6.81
C GLN A 180 11.54 -9.29 6.97
N ASN A 181 12.09 -8.08 6.76
CA ASN A 181 11.27 -6.87 6.79
C ASN A 181 10.31 -6.85 5.58
N PRO A 182 9.02 -6.52 5.77
CA PRO A 182 8.12 -6.32 4.65
C PRO A 182 8.48 -5.03 3.90
N VAL A 183 8.75 -5.14 2.59
CA VAL A 183 9.16 -4.00 1.75
C VAL A 183 8.24 -3.86 0.55
N LEU A 184 7.60 -2.71 0.43
CA LEU A 184 6.78 -2.35 -0.72
C LEU A 184 7.64 -1.68 -1.79
N ALA A 185 7.57 -2.16 -3.04
CA ALA A 185 8.19 -1.54 -4.20
C ALA A 185 7.15 -1.12 -5.24
N PHE A 186 7.38 0.04 -5.87
CA PHE A 186 6.58 0.53 -6.99
C PHE A 186 7.42 1.39 -7.91
N CYS A 187 7.21 1.28 -9.23
CA CYS A 187 7.82 2.18 -10.20
C CYS A 187 6.77 3.03 -10.90
N ASN A 188 6.98 4.35 -10.94
CA ASN A 188 6.04 5.29 -11.52
C ASN A 188 6.20 5.47 -13.04
N ALA A 189 5.47 6.42 -13.63
CA ALA A 189 5.52 6.70 -15.06
C ALA A 189 6.69 7.62 -15.46
N ALA A 190 7.50 8.07 -14.49
CA ALA A 190 8.64 8.95 -14.69
C ALA A 190 9.98 8.25 -14.44
N GLY A 191 10.02 6.91 -14.42
CA GLY A 191 11.26 6.13 -14.22
C GLY A 191 11.82 6.16 -12.80
N ASN A 192 11.01 6.52 -11.80
CA ASN A 192 11.40 6.44 -10.39
C ASN A 192 10.87 5.16 -9.75
N ILE A 193 11.72 4.49 -8.98
CA ILE A 193 11.41 3.29 -8.20
C ILE A 193 11.40 3.69 -6.73
N PHE A 194 10.29 3.44 -6.05
CA PHE A 194 10.05 3.80 -4.66
C PHE A 194 10.02 2.57 -3.78
N PHE A 195 10.58 2.71 -2.58
CA PHE A 195 10.61 1.67 -1.56
C PHE A 195 10.10 2.18 -0.22
N TRP A 196 9.27 1.38 0.45
CA TRP A 196 8.85 1.56 1.84
C TRP A 196 9.11 0.29 2.63
N ASP A 197 9.91 0.41 3.70
CA ASP A 197 10.14 -0.66 4.66
C ASP A 197 9.15 -0.51 5.82
N LEU A 198 8.13 -1.38 5.85
CA LEU A 198 7.02 -1.28 6.80
C LEU A 198 7.51 -1.48 8.25
N LYS A 199 8.65 -2.14 8.47
CA LYS A 199 9.22 -2.28 9.82
C LYS A 199 9.63 -0.93 10.38
N ARG A 200 10.15 -0.02 9.54
CA ARG A 200 10.58 1.32 9.96
C ARG A 200 9.44 2.16 10.54
N LEU A 201 8.20 1.95 10.07
CA LEU A 201 7.02 2.64 10.58
C LEU A 201 6.79 2.32 12.07
N THR A 202 6.87 1.03 12.42
CA THR A 202 6.71 0.60 13.82
C THR A 202 7.85 1.09 14.71
N VAL A 203 9.09 1.02 14.22
CA VAL A 203 10.26 1.51 14.96
C VAL A 203 10.18 3.01 15.19
N TYR A 204 9.78 3.78 14.18
CA TYR A 204 9.59 5.23 14.30
C TYR A 204 8.51 5.58 15.34
N ARG A 205 7.35 4.92 15.29
CA ARG A 205 6.29 5.10 16.29
C ARG A 205 6.80 4.91 17.71
N ASP A 206 7.58 3.86 17.95
CA ASP A 206 8.10 3.55 19.29
C ASP A 206 9.13 4.62 19.75
N ILE A 207 9.96 5.12 18.83
CA ILE A 207 10.90 6.23 19.09
C ILE A 207 10.16 7.52 19.43
N ILE A 208 9.17 7.92 18.63
CA ILE A 208 8.39 9.13 18.87
C ILE A 208 7.58 9.02 20.16
N GLY A 209 7.00 7.86 20.45
CA GLY A 209 6.32 7.61 21.73
C GLY A 209 7.25 7.82 22.92
N THR A 210 8.49 7.31 22.82
CA THR A 210 9.53 7.51 23.84
C THR A 210 10.00 8.97 23.94
N LEU A 211 10.04 9.70 22.84
CA LEU A 211 10.43 11.13 22.81
C LEU A 211 9.32 12.02 23.40
N ARG A 212 8.05 11.68 23.18
CA ARG A 212 6.89 12.43 23.68
C ARG A 212 6.52 12.10 25.13
N ASP A 213 7.07 11.03 25.71
CA ASP A 213 6.79 10.66 27.10
C ASP A 213 7.36 11.71 28.09
N ALA A 214 6.45 12.47 28.70
CA ALA A 214 6.78 13.49 29.69
C ALA A 214 7.45 12.94 30.96
N ARG A 215 7.29 11.64 31.24
CA ARG A 215 7.87 10.98 32.42
C ARG A 215 9.26 10.42 32.16
N ARG A 216 9.77 10.53 30.93
CA ARG A 216 11.06 9.97 30.57
C ARG A 216 12.20 10.70 31.27
N ASP A 217 13.18 9.91 31.69
CA ASP A 217 14.48 10.39 32.12
C ASP A 217 15.24 11.04 30.96
N LYS A 218 15.29 12.38 30.95
CA LYS A 218 15.96 13.19 29.92
C LYS A 218 17.48 12.99 29.90
N SER A 219 18.07 12.40 30.95
CA SER A 219 19.51 12.09 30.98
C SER A 219 19.86 10.89 30.09
N LYS A 220 18.90 10.00 29.81
CA LYS A 220 19.10 8.83 28.93
C LYS A 220 18.91 9.23 27.48
N VAL A 221 19.94 9.09 26.65
CA VAL A 221 19.88 9.36 25.21
C VAL A 221 19.03 8.30 24.49
N VAL A 222 18.11 8.72 23.60
CA VAL A 222 17.42 7.77 22.71
C VAL A 222 18.40 7.33 21.63
N GLN A 223 18.60 6.03 21.51
CA GLN A 223 19.37 5.47 20.41
C GLN A 223 18.53 5.51 19.13
N LEU A 224 18.99 6.27 18.13
CA LEU A 224 18.35 6.34 16.83
C LEU A 224 18.93 5.26 15.89
N PRO A 225 18.09 4.59 15.08
CA PRO A 225 18.55 3.76 13.99
C PRO A 225 19.36 4.57 12.97
N ASN A 226 20.32 3.92 12.31
CA ASN A 226 21.21 4.54 11.33
C ASN A 226 20.50 5.19 10.11
N TRP A 227 19.25 4.79 9.83
CA TRP A 227 18.42 5.34 8.76
C TRP A 227 17.60 6.56 9.19
N LEU A 228 17.44 6.81 10.49
CA LEU A 228 16.66 7.93 11.02
C LEU A 228 17.58 9.12 11.33
N LYS A 229 18.11 9.73 10.27
CA LYS A 229 19.10 10.81 10.38
C LYS A 229 18.44 12.18 10.53
N PRO A 230 18.91 13.05 11.44
CA PRO A 230 18.46 14.44 11.49
C PRO A 230 18.76 15.20 10.20
N VAL A 231 17.92 16.19 9.89
CA VAL A 231 18.20 17.13 8.79
C VAL A 231 19.27 18.09 9.28
N VAL A 232 20.41 18.11 8.61
CA VAL A 232 21.48 19.09 8.87
C VAL A 232 21.22 20.30 7.99
N PRO A 233 20.90 21.48 8.55
CA PRO A 233 20.76 22.70 7.76
C PRO A 233 22.07 22.98 7.06
N ARG A 234 22.08 22.98 5.72
CA ARG A 234 23.21 23.56 4.99
C ARG A 234 23.17 25.05 5.26
N GLN A 235 24.17 25.59 5.95
CA GLN A 235 24.42 27.03 5.90
C GLN A 235 24.55 27.39 4.42
N ARG A 236 23.57 28.13 3.89
CA ARG A 236 23.75 28.82 2.62
C ARG A 236 24.87 29.82 2.89
N SER A 237 26.08 29.48 2.47
CA SER A 237 27.12 30.47 2.27
C SER A 237 26.55 31.50 1.29
N ASP A 238 26.30 32.70 1.78
CA ASP A 238 25.82 33.81 0.97
C ASP A 238 26.70 33.95 -0.27
N ALA A 239 26.07 33.79 -1.43
CA ALA A 239 26.73 33.96 -2.72
C ALA A 239 26.96 35.46 -2.96
N VAL A 240 28.11 35.96 -2.52
CA VAL A 240 28.72 37.19 -3.03
C VAL A 240 30.17 36.90 -3.39
N GLY A 241 30.49 36.93 -4.69
CA GLY A 241 31.87 37.09 -5.17
C GLY A 241 32.29 36.14 -6.28
N ARG A 242 32.36 36.67 -7.50
CA ARG A 242 32.93 36.07 -8.72
C ARG A 242 34.43 35.73 -8.56
N PHE A 243 34.89 34.61 -9.11
CA PHE A 243 35.68 34.49 -10.36
C PHE A 243 36.39 33.12 -10.45
N ARG A 244 36.61 32.70 -11.70
CA ARG A 244 37.19 31.43 -12.19
C ARG A 244 38.60 31.14 -11.65
N ASN A 245 38.89 29.86 -11.40
CA ASN A 245 40.00 29.16 -12.07
C ASN A 245 39.93 27.63 -11.91
N ALA A 246 40.39 26.95 -12.96
CA ALA A 246 40.54 25.51 -13.09
C ALA A 246 41.74 24.97 -12.29
N GLY A 247 41.68 23.71 -11.86
CA GLY A 247 42.88 22.93 -11.53
C GLY A 247 42.78 21.98 -10.31
N SER A 248 42.84 20.68 -10.61
CA SER A 248 43.35 19.53 -9.84
C SER A 248 42.75 19.14 -8.48
N ASP A 249 42.27 17.89 -8.45
CA ASP A 249 42.55 16.81 -7.50
C ASP A 249 43.06 17.17 -6.10
N ARG A 250 42.28 16.79 -5.09
CA ARG A 250 42.77 16.01 -3.94
C ARG A 250 41.64 15.44 -3.10
N ASP A 251 41.90 14.21 -2.65
CA ASP A 251 41.08 13.39 -1.77
C ASP A 251 40.39 14.15 -0.63
N SER A 252 39.16 13.74 -0.34
CA SER A 252 38.59 13.91 1.00
C SER A 252 37.91 12.61 1.38
N THR A 253 38.71 11.76 2.01
CA THR A 253 38.26 10.69 2.90
C THR A 253 37.28 11.29 3.90
N ALA A 254 36.00 10.98 3.76
CA ALA A 254 34.99 11.29 4.76
C ALA A 254 35.27 10.43 6.00
N SER A 255 36.13 10.93 6.89
CA SER A 255 36.33 10.39 8.22
C SER A 255 35.00 10.43 8.96
N GLY A 256 34.66 9.30 9.60
CA GLY A 256 33.47 9.18 10.43
C GLY A 256 33.36 10.31 11.45
N GLN A 257 32.33 11.13 11.28
CA GLN A 257 31.73 11.86 12.38
C GLN A 257 30.38 11.25 12.65
N THR A 258 30.33 10.38 13.65
CA THR A 258 29.13 10.16 14.44
C THR A 258 28.73 11.52 15.02
N GLY A 259 27.74 12.17 14.40
CA GLY A 259 27.17 13.40 14.94
C GLY A 259 26.55 13.11 16.30
N HIS A 260 27.26 13.50 17.36
CA HIS A 260 26.76 13.50 18.72
C HIS A 260 25.81 14.69 18.82
N VAL A 261 24.50 14.44 18.80
CA VAL A 261 23.50 15.49 19.06
C VAL A 261 23.36 15.59 20.58
N GLU A 262 24.07 16.54 21.19
CA GLU A 262 23.81 16.95 22.57
C GLU A 262 22.54 17.81 22.60
N GLY A 263 21.55 17.40 23.38
CA GLY A 263 20.23 18.03 23.47
C GLY A 263 19.15 17.20 22.77
N THR A 264 18.16 16.72 23.53
CA THR A 264 17.06 15.85 23.05
C THR A 264 16.05 16.52 22.13
N ASP A 265 16.32 17.76 21.69
CA ASP A 265 15.38 18.57 20.93
C ASP A 265 15.81 18.59 19.46
N PHE A 266 15.22 17.70 18.67
CA PHE A 266 15.37 17.72 17.22
C PHE A 266 14.74 18.97 16.62
N SER A 267 15.34 19.50 15.55
CA SER A 267 14.75 20.65 14.84
C SER A 267 13.35 20.30 14.31
N PRO A 268 12.43 21.28 14.23
CA PRO A 268 11.09 21.05 13.66
C PRO A 268 11.15 20.48 12.24
N GLU A 269 12.11 20.95 11.44
CA GLU A 269 12.39 20.45 10.08
C GLU A 269 12.79 18.97 10.07
N THR A 270 13.54 18.51 11.07
CA THR A 270 13.90 17.11 11.23
C THR A 270 12.67 16.27 11.54
N LEU A 271 11.84 16.72 12.50
CA LEU A 271 10.64 16.02 12.91
C LEU A 271 9.62 15.93 11.77
N GLU A 272 9.41 17.01 11.03
CA GLU A 272 8.54 17.04 9.84
C GLU A 272 9.07 16.12 8.73
N SER A 273 10.38 16.16 8.47
CA SER A 273 11.02 15.27 7.51
C SER A 273 10.83 13.80 7.87
N TRP A 274 10.95 13.44 9.15
CA TRP A 274 10.67 12.08 9.62
C TRP A 274 9.19 11.72 9.53
N ALA A 275 8.30 12.60 9.99
CA ALA A 275 6.86 12.39 9.97
C ALA A 275 6.36 12.09 8.54
N SER A 276 6.81 12.88 7.55
CA SER A 276 6.45 12.70 6.14
C SER A 276 6.83 11.33 5.54
N ARG A 277 7.71 10.55 6.19
CA ARG A 277 8.15 9.22 5.73
C ARG A 277 7.64 8.07 6.61
N TYR A 278 7.36 8.34 7.88
CA TYR A 278 7.17 7.28 8.87
C TYR A 278 5.95 7.44 9.79
N SER A 279 5.28 8.59 9.78
CA SER A 279 4.11 8.83 10.63
C SER A 279 2.95 7.91 10.28
N LEU A 280 2.19 7.50 11.30
CA LEU A 280 0.96 6.72 11.16
C LEU A 280 -0.24 7.46 11.78
N GLU A 281 -0.08 8.75 12.08
CA GLU A 281 -1.07 9.54 12.83
C GLU A 281 -2.26 9.97 11.97
N ASP A 282 -2.00 10.36 10.71
CA ASP A 282 -3.02 10.73 9.75
C ASP A 282 -3.06 9.71 8.60
N PRO A 283 -4.12 8.87 8.50
CA PRO A 283 -4.29 7.93 7.40
C PRO A 283 -4.40 8.56 6.02
N GLN A 284 -4.74 9.86 5.92
CA GLN A 284 -4.92 10.59 4.67
C GLN A 284 -3.67 11.34 4.22
N GLU A 285 -2.64 11.46 5.06
CA GLU A 285 -1.37 12.08 4.67
C GLU A 285 -0.45 11.02 4.01
N PRO A 286 -0.17 11.10 2.70
CA PRO A 286 0.57 10.05 2.02
C PRO A 286 2.06 10.04 2.38
N LEU A 287 2.56 8.87 2.78
CA LEU A 287 3.96 8.69 3.14
C LEU A 287 4.88 8.76 1.93
N ARG A 288 5.89 9.62 2.03
CA ARG A 288 7.02 9.65 1.09
C ARG A 288 7.81 8.34 1.18
N ALA A 289 8.33 7.93 0.03
CA ALA A 289 9.21 6.77 -0.07
C ALA A 289 10.40 6.89 0.89
N HIS A 290 10.78 5.76 1.51
CA HIS A 290 11.97 5.68 2.37
C HIS A 290 13.24 5.70 1.54
N LYS A 291 13.15 5.21 0.30
CA LYS A 291 14.19 5.24 -0.71
C LYS A 291 13.56 5.44 -2.09
N THR A 292 14.19 6.29 -2.88
CA THR A 292 13.85 6.49 -4.29
C THR A 292 15.09 6.22 -5.12
N GLU A 293 14.97 5.36 -6.12
CA GLU A 293 15.98 5.15 -7.16
C GLU A 293 15.44 5.75 -8.46
N SER A 294 16.26 6.56 -9.13
CA SER A 294 15.88 7.23 -10.37
C SER A 294 16.72 6.68 -11.51
N SER A 295 16.05 6.35 -12.62
CA SER A 295 16.73 6.01 -13.86
C SER A 295 17.04 7.25 -14.69
N SER A 296 18.18 7.23 -15.40
CA SER A 296 18.52 8.25 -16.40
C SER A 296 17.67 8.13 -17.67
N ALA A 297 17.10 6.95 -17.92
CA ALA A 297 16.17 6.70 -19.02
C ALA A 297 14.72 6.89 -18.57
N ASN A 298 13.92 7.54 -19.40
CA ASN A 298 12.48 7.64 -19.21
C ASN A 298 11.82 6.29 -19.48
N PHE A 299 11.20 5.70 -18.46
CA PHE A 299 10.37 4.52 -18.62
C PHE A 299 9.17 4.53 -17.67
N VAL A 300 8.16 3.73 -18.02
CA VAL A 300 6.97 3.54 -17.21
C VAL A 300 7.04 2.18 -16.54
N GLY A 301 7.04 2.15 -15.21
CA GLY A 301 6.96 0.90 -14.45
C GLY A 301 5.66 0.15 -14.76
N ARG A 302 5.75 -1.15 -15.03
CA ARG A 302 4.56 -2.01 -15.23
C ARG A 302 4.40 -3.04 -14.12
N GLN A 303 5.51 -3.56 -13.61
CA GLN A 303 5.53 -4.59 -12.59
C GLN A 303 6.83 -4.53 -11.81
N ALA A 304 6.77 -4.80 -10.50
CA ALA A 304 7.92 -5.12 -9.65
C ALA A 304 7.90 -6.60 -9.25
N ALA A 305 9.06 -7.21 -9.06
CA ALA A 305 9.15 -8.61 -8.64
C ALA A 305 10.37 -8.81 -7.74
N TRP A 306 10.16 -9.39 -6.57
CA TRP A 306 11.23 -9.68 -5.62
C TRP A 306 11.76 -11.10 -5.82
N SER A 307 13.07 -11.27 -5.67
CA SER A 307 13.64 -12.60 -5.46
C SER A 307 13.24 -13.16 -4.09
N PRO A 308 13.29 -14.48 -3.87
CA PRO A 308 12.85 -15.09 -2.60
C PRO A 308 13.57 -14.54 -1.35
N GLY A 309 14.85 -14.18 -1.46
CA GLY A 309 15.62 -13.62 -0.35
C GLY A 309 15.55 -12.09 -0.25
N GLY A 310 14.85 -11.42 -1.16
CA GLY A 310 14.72 -9.96 -1.19
C GLY A 310 15.99 -9.21 -1.64
N GLU A 311 17.02 -9.93 -2.13
CA GLU A 311 18.27 -9.34 -2.60
C GLU A 311 18.15 -8.67 -3.98
N CYS A 312 17.16 -9.05 -4.78
CA CYS A 312 16.86 -8.48 -6.09
C CYS A 312 15.40 -8.04 -6.19
N VAL A 313 15.15 -6.94 -6.92
CA VAL A 313 13.83 -6.33 -7.17
C VAL A 313 13.71 -5.73 -8.55
#